data_AF-A0A5D0N540-F1
#
_entry.id   AF-A0A5D0N540-F1
#
_cell.length_a   1.000
_cell.length_b   1.000
_cell.length_c   1.000
_cell.angle_alpha   90.00
_cell.angle_beta   90.00
_cell.angle_gamma   90.00
#
_symmetry.space_group_name_H-M   'P 1'
#
loop_
_entity.id
_entity.type
_entity.pdbx_description
1 polymer ?
#
loop_
_entity_poly.entity_id
_entity_poly.type
_entity_poly.pdbx_seq_one_letter_code
_entity_poly.pdbx_strand_id
1 'polypeptide(L)'
;MRWLRQLLGGRRVQLDPARQQALLRDVQHRYGARAQIRFPDQVEAVSRLLADDDGLVVAARIVSEAAEEAHADLRAQAHEVHRRTGRRLLVHRGNYRPLWKEAGAMLRWPLFALPSGFHPYAQVAAAVAVVGGGAPRLDRVTDPNPLLTHVFELLDLTTAGWEYGRVRVDTDAAALADRLISTAGQVLAAMDDPPRLPPAVRELMRRNNTLGVYDPAGPRVVGLINPGARMRETLLA
;
A
#
# COMPACT_ATOMS: atom_id res chain seq x y z
N MET A 1 33.68 -10.33 3.82
CA MET A 1 33.82 -11.76 3.44
C MET A 1 32.49 -12.52 3.29
N ARG A 2 31.30 -11.90 3.43
CA ARG A 2 29.98 -12.56 3.21
C ARG A 2 29.41 -12.40 1.79
N TRP A 3 29.80 -11.36 1.05
CA TRP A 3 29.37 -11.11 -0.34
C TRP A 3 29.71 -12.27 -1.29
N LEU A 4 30.85 -12.94 -1.08
CA LEU A 4 31.27 -14.12 -1.85
C LEU A 4 30.48 -15.40 -1.53
N ARG A 5 29.82 -15.49 -0.36
CA ARG A 5 28.89 -16.60 -0.05
C ARG A 5 27.51 -16.41 -0.70
N GLN A 6 27.07 -15.17 -0.93
CA GLN A 6 25.86 -14.89 -1.71
C GLN A 6 26.05 -15.20 -3.20
N LEU A 7 27.23 -14.95 -3.75
CA LEU A 7 27.56 -15.25 -5.16
C LEU A 7 27.68 -16.75 -5.48
N LEU A 8 27.90 -17.61 -4.48
CA LEU A 8 28.17 -19.05 -4.70
C LEU A 8 27.22 -20.01 -3.94
N GLY A 9 26.28 -19.52 -3.14
CA GLY A 9 25.49 -20.40 -2.26
C GLY A 9 24.06 -19.97 -1.92
N GLY A 10 23.56 -18.86 -2.47
CA GLY A 10 22.12 -18.58 -2.41
C GLY A 10 21.41 -19.54 -3.34
N ARG A 11 20.64 -20.50 -2.79
CA ARG A 11 19.68 -21.33 -3.55
C ARG A 11 18.90 -20.37 -4.46
N ARG A 12 19.23 -20.32 -5.76
CA ARG A 12 18.51 -19.48 -6.73
C ARG A 12 17.05 -19.91 -6.66
N VAL A 13 16.20 -19.01 -6.18
CA VAL A 13 14.76 -19.21 -6.24
C VAL A 13 14.42 -19.41 -7.72
N GLN A 14 13.80 -20.54 -8.05
CA GLN A 14 13.37 -20.80 -9.41
C GLN A 14 12.08 -20.02 -9.64
N LEU A 15 12.22 -18.84 -10.23
CA LEU A 15 11.12 -17.97 -10.59
C LEU A 15 10.59 -18.34 -11.98
N ASP A 16 9.28 -18.46 -12.10
CA ASP A 16 8.60 -18.77 -13.36
C ASP A 16 7.75 -17.56 -13.82
N PRO A 17 8.23 -16.80 -14.82
CA PRO A 17 7.50 -15.64 -15.34
C PRO A 17 6.10 -15.98 -15.89
N ALA A 18 5.92 -17.18 -16.49
CA ALA A 18 4.62 -17.58 -17.03
C ALA A 18 3.62 -17.83 -15.90
N ARG A 19 4.08 -18.47 -14.83
CA ARG A 19 3.30 -18.68 -13.61
C ARG A 19 2.96 -17.37 -12.91
N GLN A 20 3.94 -16.46 -12.76
CA GLN A 20 3.70 -15.13 -12.19
C GLN A 20 2.64 -14.36 -12.98
N GLN A 21 2.71 -14.42 -14.31
CA GLN A 21 1.73 -13.76 -15.16
C GLN A 21 0.33 -14.41 -15.05
N ALA A 22 0.25 -15.74 -14.87
CA ALA A 22 -1.00 -16.44 -14.61
C ALA A 22 -1.59 -16.05 -13.25
N LEU A 23 -0.79 -16.05 -12.19
CA LEU A 23 -1.19 -15.62 -10.84
C LEU A 23 -1.71 -14.18 -10.84
N LEU A 24 -1.00 -13.25 -11.51
CA LEU A 24 -1.42 -11.87 -11.63
C LEU A 24 -2.79 -11.75 -12.31
N ARG A 25 -2.99 -12.45 -13.43
CA ARG A 25 -4.29 -12.45 -14.13
C ARG A 25 -5.39 -13.02 -13.25
N ASP A 26 -5.13 -14.13 -12.56
CA ASP A 26 -6.10 -14.74 -11.64
C ASP A 26 -6.52 -13.76 -10.54
N VAL A 27 -5.56 -13.07 -9.93
CA VAL A 27 -5.82 -12.06 -8.89
C VAL A 27 -6.64 -10.88 -9.44
N GLN A 28 -6.30 -10.37 -10.62
CA GLN A 28 -7.05 -9.31 -11.30
C GLN A 28 -8.48 -9.74 -11.67
N HIS A 29 -8.65 -11.00 -12.11
CA HIS A 29 -9.91 -11.43 -12.69
C HIS A 29 -10.90 -12.04 -11.70
N ARG A 30 -10.43 -12.59 -10.58
CA ARG A 30 -11.30 -13.34 -9.65
C ARG A 30 -11.73 -12.54 -8.43
N TYR A 31 -11.01 -11.47 -8.10
CA TYR A 31 -11.20 -10.70 -6.88
C TYR A 31 -11.52 -9.23 -7.19
N GLY A 32 -11.77 -8.44 -6.14
CA GLY A 32 -12.14 -7.03 -6.20
C GLY A 32 -13.64 -6.81 -5.96
N ALA A 33 -14.12 -5.61 -6.29
CA ALA A 33 -15.49 -5.18 -6.00
C ALA A 33 -16.58 -6.05 -6.64
N ARG A 34 -16.27 -6.73 -7.75
CA ARG A 34 -17.22 -7.61 -8.46
C ARG A 34 -17.37 -9.00 -7.84
N ALA A 35 -16.46 -9.39 -6.97
CA ALA A 35 -16.55 -10.69 -6.32
C ALA A 35 -17.62 -10.65 -5.22
N GLN A 36 -18.51 -11.63 -5.20
CA GLN A 36 -19.57 -11.77 -4.20
C GLN A 36 -19.06 -12.35 -2.87
N ILE A 37 -17.86 -11.94 -2.47
CA ILE A 37 -17.14 -12.41 -1.29
C ILE A 37 -16.72 -11.17 -0.51
N ARG A 38 -16.79 -11.18 0.82
CA ARG A 38 -16.40 -10.02 1.63
C ARG A 38 -14.89 -9.76 1.48
N PHE A 39 -14.47 -8.50 1.55
CA PHE A 39 -13.06 -8.15 1.37
C PHE A 39 -12.09 -8.88 2.30
N PRO A 40 -12.38 -9.10 3.61
CA PRO A 40 -11.51 -9.90 4.46
C PRO A 40 -11.29 -11.33 3.96
N ASP A 41 -12.36 -11.97 3.46
CA ASP A 41 -12.30 -13.34 2.95
C ASP A 41 -11.57 -13.37 1.58
N GLN A 42 -11.74 -12.33 0.75
CA GLN A 42 -10.98 -12.17 -0.50
C GLN A 42 -9.48 -12.01 -0.23
N VAL A 43 -9.12 -11.22 0.77
CA VAL A 43 -7.72 -11.08 1.17
C VAL A 43 -7.15 -12.45 1.46
N GLU A 44 -7.80 -13.21 2.34
CA GLU A 44 -7.26 -14.48 2.79
C GLU A 44 -7.05 -15.43 1.61
N ALA A 45 -8.02 -15.49 0.70
CA ALA A 45 -7.93 -16.28 -0.52
C ALA A 45 -6.76 -15.85 -1.43
N VAL A 46 -6.58 -14.53 -1.65
CA VAL A 46 -5.47 -13.99 -2.45
C VAL A 46 -4.12 -14.24 -1.77
N SER A 47 -4.03 -14.04 -0.45
CA SER A 47 -2.80 -14.30 0.30
C SER A 47 -2.38 -15.77 0.25
N ARG A 48 -3.35 -16.70 0.32
CA ARG A 48 -3.07 -18.14 0.13
C ARG A 48 -2.63 -18.46 -1.29
N LEU A 49 -3.24 -17.83 -2.30
CA LEU A 49 -2.87 -17.98 -3.71
C LEU A 49 -1.44 -17.52 -3.99
N LEU A 50 -0.97 -16.48 -3.30
CA LEU A 50 0.35 -15.85 -3.47
C LEU A 50 1.39 -16.29 -2.41
N ALA A 51 1.22 -17.45 -1.77
CA ALA A 51 2.00 -17.81 -0.58
C ALA A 51 3.47 -18.19 -0.84
N ASP A 52 3.84 -18.49 -2.09
CA ASP A 52 5.19 -18.89 -2.47
C ASP A 52 6.01 -17.75 -3.09
N ASP A 53 7.22 -18.06 -3.57
CA ASP A 53 8.15 -17.03 -4.03
C ASP A 53 7.70 -16.36 -5.34
N ASP A 54 7.04 -17.09 -6.27
CA ASP A 54 6.39 -16.47 -7.44
C ASP A 54 5.22 -15.58 -7.01
N GLY A 55 4.44 -16.04 -6.04
CA GLY A 55 3.38 -15.26 -5.41
C GLY A 55 3.89 -13.98 -4.75
N LEU A 56 5.06 -14.03 -4.09
CA LEU A 56 5.72 -12.88 -3.49
C LEU A 56 6.18 -11.86 -4.55
N VAL A 57 6.71 -12.32 -5.69
CA VAL A 57 7.02 -11.43 -6.84
C VAL A 57 5.75 -10.74 -7.34
N VAL A 58 4.65 -11.48 -7.49
CA VAL A 58 3.36 -10.94 -7.93
C VAL A 58 2.81 -9.94 -6.90
N ALA A 59 2.90 -10.23 -5.61
CA ALA A 59 2.48 -9.33 -4.55
C ALA A 59 3.28 -8.01 -4.57
N ALA A 60 4.61 -8.09 -4.68
CA ALA A 60 5.47 -6.92 -4.83
C ALA A 60 5.08 -6.10 -6.07
N ARG A 61 4.83 -6.77 -7.21
CA ARG A 61 4.37 -6.13 -8.44
C ARG A 61 3.03 -5.38 -8.26
N ILE A 62 2.04 -6.00 -7.59
CA ILE A 62 0.73 -5.36 -7.32
C ILE A 62 0.91 -4.09 -6.49
N VAL A 63 1.75 -4.12 -5.44
CA VAL A 63 2.03 -2.96 -4.60
C VAL A 63 2.67 -1.83 -5.41
N SER A 64 3.67 -2.15 -6.22
CA SER A 64 4.35 -1.17 -7.08
C SER A 64 3.40 -0.58 -8.12
N GLU A 65 2.64 -1.42 -8.85
CA GLU A 65 1.67 -0.97 -9.86
C GLU A 65 0.61 -0.07 -9.23
N ALA A 66 0.06 -0.43 -8.07
CA ALA A 66 -0.92 0.40 -7.37
C ALA A 66 -0.37 1.78 -6.96
N ALA A 67 0.89 1.84 -6.49
CA ALA A 67 1.52 3.11 -6.13
C ALA A 67 1.82 3.99 -7.36
N GLU A 68 2.35 3.40 -8.43
CA GLU A 68 2.62 4.10 -9.69
C GLU A 68 1.34 4.66 -10.33
N GLU A 69 0.30 3.83 -10.40
CA GLU A 69 -0.99 4.24 -10.96
C GLU A 69 -1.66 5.33 -10.12
N ALA A 70 -1.60 5.23 -8.79
CA ALA A 70 -2.15 6.25 -7.92
C ALA A 70 -1.39 7.59 -8.05
N HIS A 71 -0.07 7.53 -8.19
CA HIS A 71 0.75 8.71 -8.46
C HIS A 71 0.40 9.35 -9.81
N ALA A 72 0.28 8.54 -10.86
CA ALA A 72 -0.09 9.01 -12.20
C ALA A 72 -1.47 9.65 -12.23
N ASP A 73 -2.46 9.04 -11.56
CA ASP A 73 -3.81 9.60 -11.45
C ASP A 73 -3.81 10.95 -10.72
N LEU A 74 -3.10 11.09 -9.59
CA LEU A 74 -2.97 12.39 -8.91
C LEU A 74 -2.32 13.46 -9.78
N ARG A 75 -1.32 13.10 -10.59
CA ARG A 75 -0.73 14.04 -11.56
C ARG A 75 -1.73 14.47 -12.63
N ALA A 76 -2.54 13.53 -13.14
CA ALA A 76 -3.59 13.83 -14.10
C ALA A 76 -4.67 14.74 -13.49
N GLN A 77 -5.10 14.46 -12.26
CA GLN A 77 -6.05 15.29 -11.53
C GLN A 77 -5.51 16.71 -11.27
N ALA A 78 -4.24 16.83 -10.84
CA ALA A 78 -3.59 18.12 -10.64
C ALA A 78 -3.50 18.94 -11.93
N HIS A 79 -3.19 18.28 -13.05
CA HIS A 79 -3.21 18.92 -14.36
C HIS A 79 -4.62 19.39 -14.75
N GLU A 80 -5.64 18.57 -14.49
CA GLU A 80 -7.03 18.91 -14.78
C GLU A 80 -7.51 20.12 -13.96
N VAL A 81 -7.17 20.17 -12.68
CA VAL A 81 -7.46 21.34 -11.83
C VAL A 81 -6.78 22.59 -12.40
N HIS A 82 -5.53 22.48 -12.85
CA HIS A 82 -4.84 23.60 -13.48
C HIS A 82 -5.52 24.05 -14.77
N ARG A 83 -5.92 23.13 -15.65
CA ARG A 83 -6.65 23.48 -16.89
C ARG A 83 -7.95 24.23 -16.60
N ARG A 84 -8.70 23.82 -15.59
CA ARG A 84 -10.02 24.39 -15.25
C ARG A 84 -9.96 25.70 -14.48
N THR A 85 -8.92 25.91 -13.67
CA THR A 85 -8.88 27.00 -12.67
C THR A 85 -7.68 27.92 -12.79
N GLY A 86 -6.69 27.58 -13.64
CA GLY A 86 -5.40 28.26 -13.70
C GLY A 86 -4.48 27.96 -12.52
N ARG A 87 -4.97 27.33 -11.44
CA ARG A 87 -4.18 27.03 -10.23
C ARG A 87 -3.24 25.85 -10.46
N ARG A 88 -1.93 26.08 -10.31
CA ARG A 88 -0.92 25.01 -10.42
C ARG A 88 -0.80 24.28 -9.09
N LEU A 89 -1.07 22.98 -9.09
CA LEU A 89 -0.85 22.09 -7.94
C LEU A 89 0.43 21.29 -8.13
N LEU A 90 1.25 21.19 -7.08
CA LEU A 90 2.48 20.38 -7.10
C LEU A 90 2.22 19.01 -6.49
N VAL A 91 2.55 17.96 -7.24
CA VAL A 91 2.45 16.57 -6.78
C VAL A 91 3.84 16.09 -6.37
N HIS A 92 4.06 15.97 -5.06
CA HIS A 92 5.32 15.49 -4.50
C HIS A 92 5.19 14.01 -4.11
N ARG A 93 5.88 13.14 -4.84
CA ARG A 93 5.78 11.68 -4.65
C ARG A 93 6.15 11.19 -3.25
N GLY A 94 7.16 11.81 -2.63
CA GLY A 94 7.59 11.46 -1.27
C GLY A 94 6.76 12.09 -0.14
N ASN A 95 5.78 12.93 -0.47
CA ASN A 95 4.89 13.57 0.49
C ASN A 95 3.66 14.16 -0.22
N TYR A 96 2.55 13.41 -0.27
CA TYR A 96 1.32 13.86 -0.92
C TYR A 96 0.52 14.84 -0.07
N ARG A 97 0.84 14.97 1.22
CA ARG A 97 0.03 15.74 2.19
C ARG A 97 -0.13 17.23 1.84
N PRO A 98 0.89 17.96 1.37
CA PRO A 98 0.71 19.35 0.95
C PRO A 98 -0.34 19.51 -0.15
N LEU A 99 -0.31 18.64 -1.16
CA LEU A 99 -1.32 18.60 -2.23
C LEU A 99 -2.72 18.38 -1.66
N TRP A 100 -2.88 17.40 -0.78
CA TRP A 100 -4.16 17.07 -0.17
C TRP A 100 -4.69 18.19 0.75
N LYS A 101 -3.84 18.83 1.55
CA LYS A 101 -4.22 20.01 2.34
C LYS A 101 -4.70 21.16 1.47
N GLU A 102 -4.03 21.37 0.34
CA GLU A 102 -4.31 22.49 -0.55
C GLU A 102 -5.58 22.28 -1.38
N ALA A 103 -5.79 21.07 -1.89
CA ALA A 103 -6.77 20.79 -2.94
C ALA A 103 -7.64 19.55 -2.66
N GLY A 104 -7.64 18.99 -1.45
CA GLY A 104 -8.30 17.71 -1.15
C GLY A 104 -9.78 17.64 -1.55
N ALA A 105 -10.52 18.74 -1.42
CA ALA A 105 -11.93 18.81 -1.85
C ALA A 105 -12.13 18.79 -3.39
N MET A 106 -11.06 19.06 -4.16
CA MET A 106 -11.04 19.04 -5.62
C MET A 106 -10.47 17.74 -6.18
N LEU A 107 -9.94 16.88 -5.32
CA LEU A 107 -9.28 15.63 -5.67
C LEU A 107 -10.17 14.44 -5.31
N ARG A 108 -10.10 13.41 -6.14
CA ARG A 108 -10.65 12.08 -5.85
C ARG A 108 -9.54 11.21 -5.29
N TRP A 109 -9.90 10.34 -4.35
CA TRP A 109 -8.96 9.37 -3.81
C TRP A 109 -8.59 8.34 -4.89
N PRO A 110 -7.31 8.21 -5.27
CA PRO A 110 -6.92 7.49 -6.49
C PRO A 110 -7.06 5.97 -6.35
N LEU A 111 -7.09 5.45 -5.13
CA LEU A 111 -6.96 4.01 -4.88
C LEU A 111 -8.19 3.18 -5.26
N PHE A 112 -9.37 3.77 -5.49
CA PHE A 112 -10.56 3.03 -5.93
C PHE A 112 -10.71 2.86 -7.45
N ALA A 113 -9.91 3.57 -8.24
CA ALA A 113 -10.06 3.64 -9.70
C ALA A 113 -8.75 3.35 -10.42
N LEU A 114 -7.96 2.42 -9.88
CA LEU A 114 -6.68 2.00 -10.45
C LEU A 114 -6.89 1.33 -11.83
N PRO A 115 -6.22 1.78 -12.91
CA PRO A 115 -6.32 1.18 -14.24
C PRO A 115 -6.03 -0.32 -14.30
N SER A 116 -5.16 -0.82 -13.42
CA SER A 116 -4.86 -2.25 -13.24
C SER A 116 -6.06 -3.10 -12.77
N GLY A 117 -7.13 -2.46 -12.29
CA GLY A 117 -8.31 -3.13 -11.75
C GLY A 117 -8.13 -3.64 -10.32
N PHE A 118 -7.03 -3.29 -9.63
CA PHE A 118 -6.84 -3.67 -8.24
C PHE A 118 -7.75 -2.86 -7.31
N HIS A 119 -8.46 -3.56 -6.43
CA HIS A 119 -9.25 -2.93 -5.38
C HIS A 119 -8.38 -2.76 -4.12
N PRO A 120 -8.44 -1.59 -3.45
CA PRO A 120 -7.54 -1.29 -2.34
C PRO A 120 -7.75 -2.23 -1.15
N TYR A 121 -9.01 -2.62 -0.90
CA TYR A 121 -9.38 -3.46 0.24
C TYR A 121 -9.32 -4.96 -0.04
N ALA A 122 -9.09 -5.37 -1.29
CA ALA A 122 -8.94 -6.78 -1.66
C ALA A 122 -7.51 -7.06 -2.12
N GLN A 123 -7.23 -6.87 -3.42
CA GLN A 123 -5.95 -7.25 -4.01
C GLN A 123 -4.77 -6.50 -3.41
N VAL A 124 -4.88 -5.18 -3.24
CA VAL A 124 -3.77 -4.38 -2.67
C VAL A 124 -3.55 -4.76 -1.20
N ALA A 125 -4.62 -4.83 -0.39
CA ALA A 125 -4.52 -5.23 1.00
C ALA A 125 -3.95 -6.65 1.18
N ALA A 126 -4.22 -7.58 0.26
CA ALA A 126 -3.67 -8.93 0.25
C ALA A 126 -2.19 -8.95 -0.16
N ALA A 127 -1.85 -8.22 -1.22
CA ALA A 127 -0.48 -8.10 -1.70
C ALA A 127 0.43 -7.47 -0.63
N VAL A 128 -0.03 -6.42 0.04
CA VAL A 128 0.69 -5.81 1.18
C VAL A 128 0.92 -6.83 2.30
N ALA A 129 -0.07 -7.66 2.64
CA ALA A 129 0.08 -8.69 3.67
C ALA A 129 1.07 -9.79 3.27
N VAL A 130 1.05 -10.21 2.00
CA VAL A 130 2.01 -11.20 1.45
C VAL A 130 3.43 -10.66 1.47
N VAL A 131 3.62 -9.39 1.06
CA VAL A 131 4.93 -8.71 1.14
C VAL A 131 5.45 -8.69 2.58
N GLY A 132 4.60 -8.34 3.54
CA GLY A 132 4.96 -8.31 4.96
C GLY A 132 5.36 -9.68 5.51
N GLY A 133 4.52 -10.71 5.27
CA GLY A 133 4.83 -12.09 5.67
C GLY A 133 6.05 -12.68 4.94
N GLY A 134 6.35 -12.18 3.75
CA GLY A 134 7.51 -12.54 2.94
C GLY A 134 8.77 -11.72 3.21
N ALA A 135 8.74 -10.74 4.12
CA ALA A 135 9.81 -9.75 4.30
C ALA A 135 11.23 -10.35 4.39
N PRO A 136 11.49 -11.43 5.17
CA PRO A 136 12.83 -12.03 5.28
C PRO A 136 13.36 -12.69 3.99
N ARG A 137 12.53 -12.79 2.95
CA ARG A 137 12.88 -13.40 1.65
C ARG A 137 12.81 -12.40 0.50
N LEU A 138 12.42 -11.14 0.76
CA LEU A 138 12.23 -10.15 -0.30
C LEU A 138 13.50 -9.95 -1.13
N ASP A 139 14.67 -9.87 -0.48
CA ASP A 139 15.99 -9.72 -1.11
C ASP A 139 16.34 -10.82 -2.11
N ARG A 140 15.66 -11.99 -2.04
CA ARG A 140 15.85 -13.11 -2.97
C ARG A 140 15.03 -12.98 -4.25
N VAL A 141 14.00 -12.14 -4.24
CA VAL A 141 13.01 -12.06 -5.33
C VAL A 141 12.82 -10.67 -5.90
N THR A 142 13.11 -9.61 -5.14
CA THR A 142 12.99 -8.20 -5.57
C THR A 142 13.84 -7.27 -4.70
N ASP A 143 14.05 -6.03 -5.14
CA ASP A 143 14.72 -5.01 -4.32
C ASP A 143 13.74 -4.47 -3.25
N PRO A 144 14.01 -4.63 -1.94
CA PRO A 144 13.12 -4.17 -0.88
C PRO A 144 13.01 -2.65 -0.79
N ASN A 145 14.00 -1.87 -1.24
CA ASN A 145 14.00 -0.40 -1.11
C ASN A 145 12.87 0.31 -1.90
N PRO A 146 12.73 0.10 -3.22
CA PRO A 146 11.64 0.69 -3.99
C PRO A 146 10.28 0.18 -3.52
N LEU A 147 10.19 -1.11 -3.15
CA LEU A 147 8.96 -1.69 -2.64
C LEU A 147 8.51 -1.03 -1.32
N LEU A 148 9.44 -0.85 -0.38
CA LEU A 148 9.16 -0.14 0.88
C LEU A 148 8.73 1.31 0.64
N THR A 149 9.35 1.98 -0.34
CA THR A 149 8.94 3.32 -0.76
C THR A 149 7.47 3.32 -1.22
N HIS A 150 7.06 2.37 -2.05
CA HIS A 150 5.67 2.25 -2.51
C HIS A 150 4.69 1.91 -1.38
N VAL A 151 5.08 1.06 -0.42
CA VAL A 151 4.28 0.82 0.79
C VAL A 151 4.03 2.13 1.56
N PHE A 152 5.06 2.95 1.74
CA PHE A 152 4.90 4.26 2.38
C PHE A 152 4.09 5.26 1.55
N GLU A 153 4.21 5.24 0.23
CA GLU A 153 3.36 6.05 -0.65
C GLU A 153 1.88 5.68 -0.49
N LEU A 154 1.55 4.39 -0.54
CA LEU A 154 0.18 3.91 -0.34
C LEU A 154 -0.35 4.26 1.06
N LEU A 155 0.49 4.20 2.08
CA LEU A 155 0.14 4.60 3.45
C LEU A 155 -0.15 6.11 3.55
N ASP A 156 0.69 6.95 2.93
CA ASP A 156 0.46 8.40 2.91
C ASP A 156 -0.81 8.74 2.13
N LEU A 157 -1.02 8.14 0.95
CA LEU A 157 -2.24 8.31 0.16
C LEU A 157 -3.50 7.88 0.92
N THR A 158 -3.43 6.78 1.66
CA THR A 158 -4.54 6.27 2.46
C THR A 158 -4.90 7.27 3.55
N THR A 159 -3.91 7.70 4.33
CA THR A 159 -4.14 8.56 5.51
C THR A 159 -4.43 10.02 5.12
N ALA A 160 -3.84 10.52 4.04
CA ALA A 160 -4.17 11.84 3.48
C ALA A 160 -5.60 11.87 2.91
N GLY A 161 -6.04 10.78 2.27
CA GLY A 161 -7.42 10.63 1.81
C GLY A 161 -8.44 10.74 2.96
N TRP A 162 -8.13 10.14 4.12
CA TRP A 162 -8.99 10.23 5.31
C TRP A 162 -9.07 11.64 5.87
N GLU A 163 -7.93 12.31 6.01
CA GLU A 163 -7.87 13.62 6.66
C GLU A 163 -8.36 14.76 5.78
N TYR A 164 -8.10 14.70 4.48
CA TYR A 164 -8.30 15.83 3.57
C TYR A 164 -9.18 15.51 2.36
N GLY A 165 -9.24 14.23 1.95
CA GLY A 165 -10.03 13.76 0.81
C GLY A 165 -11.45 13.33 1.14
N ARG A 166 -11.90 13.47 2.40
CA ARG A 166 -13.21 13.01 2.90
C ARG A 166 -13.47 11.51 2.66
N VAL A 167 -12.40 10.72 2.58
CA VAL A 167 -12.52 9.27 2.49
C VAL A 167 -12.95 8.75 3.84
N ARG A 168 -14.07 8.04 3.85
CA ARG A 168 -14.62 7.43 5.06
C ARG A 168 -13.68 6.33 5.56
N VAL A 169 -13.44 6.31 6.88
CA VAL A 169 -12.66 5.26 7.53
C VAL A 169 -13.60 4.16 7.99
N ASP A 170 -13.87 3.18 7.14
CA ASP A 170 -14.56 1.96 7.54
C ASP A 170 -13.57 0.88 8.02
N THR A 171 -14.08 -0.28 8.40
CA THR A 171 -13.25 -1.41 8.87
C THR A 171 -12.26 -1.90 7.82
N ASP A 172 -12.62 -1.84 6.54
CA ASP A 172 -11.76 -2.31 5.45
C ASP A 172 -10.61 -1.31 5.18
N ALA A 173 -10.91 -0.01 5.22
CA ALA A 173 -9.92 1.06 5.17
C ALA A 173 -8.95 0.99 6.36
N ALA A 174 -9.48 0.82 7.57
CA ALA A 174 -8.67 0.69 8.78
C ALA A 174 -7.75 -0.54 8.70
N ALA A 175 -8.26 -1.67 8.19
CA ALA A 175 -7.47 -2.88 7.98
C ALA A 175 -6.36 -2.70 6.93
N LEU A 176 -6.63 -1.97 5.84
CA LEU A 176 -5.59 -1.63 4.85
C LEU A 176 -4.46 -0.82 5.49
N ALA A 177 -4.79 0.22 6.28
CA ALA A 177 -3.77 1.04 6.93
C ALA A 177 -2.95 0.23 7.95
N ASP A 178 -3.60 -0.60 8.79
CA ASP A 178 -2.89 -1.44 9.76
C ASP A 178 -1.92 -2.41 9.08
N ARG A 179 -2.31 -2.98 7.93
CA ARG A 179 -1.42 -3.83 7.14
C ARG A 179 -0.27 -3.07 6.51
N LEU A 180 -0.51 -1.89 5.94
CA LEU A 180 0.56 -1.07 5.40
C LEU A 180 1.59 -0.71 6.48
N ILE A 181 1.12 -0.37 7.69
CA ILE A 181 2.00 -0.08 8.84
C ILE A 181 2.78 -1.33 9.27
N SER A 182 2.09 -2.44 9.45
CA SER A 182 2.69 -3.71 9.89
C SER A 182 3.71 -4.23 8.88
N THR A 183 3.36 -4.22 7.60
CA THR A 183 4.25 -4.60 6.49
C THR A 183 5.46 -3.70 6.42
N ALA A 184 5.30 -2.37 6.55
CA ALA A 184 6.45 -1.46 6.56
C ALA A 184 7.41 -1.78 7.72
N GLY A 185 6.89 -2.06 8.92
CA GLY A 185 7.71 -2.50 10.06
C GLY A 185 8.43 -3.82 9.81
N GLN A 186 7.72 -4.82 9.27
CA GLN A 186 8.29 -6.12 8.93
C GLN A 186 9.41 -6.03 7.88
N VAL A 187 9.21 -5.22 6.83
CA VAL A 187 10.23 -5.00 5.80
C VAL A 187 11.43 -4.26 6.37
N LEU A 188 11.22 -3.18 7.13
CA LEU A 188 12.31 -2.45 7.80
C LEU A 188 13.15 -3.37 8.71
N ALA A 189 12.51 -4.21 9.51
CA ALA A 189 13.18 -5.14 10.42
C ALA A 189 13.96 -6.25 9.70
N ALA A 190 13.60 -6.56 8.45
CA ALA A 190 14.29 -7.55 7.63
C ALA A 190 15.48 -6.96 6.84
N MET A 191 15.64 -5.63 6.81
CA MET A 191 16.71 -4.96 6.06
C MET A 191 17.95 -4.76 6.93
N ASP A 192 19.13 -5.04 6.37
CA ASP A 192 20.41 -4.82 7.05
C ASP A 192 20.72 -3.32 7.28
N ASP A 193 20.35 -2.47 6.32
CA ASP A 193 20.54 -1.00 6.38
C ASP A 193 19.24 -0.30 5.94
N PRO A 194 18.25 -0.16 6.85
CA PRO A 194 16.95 0.39 6.51
C PRO A 194 17.02 1.90 6.22
N PRO A 195 16.30 2.40 5.20
CA PRO A 195 16.27 3.83 4.90
C PRO A 195 15.55 4.61 6.00
N ARG A 196 15.84 5.92 6.08
CA ARG A 196 15.13 6.83 6.99
C ARG A 196 13.65 6.92 6.64
N LEU A 197 12.80 6.99 7.67
CA LEU A 197 11.35 7.16 7.49
C LEU A 197 11.02 8.44 6.68
N PRO A 198 10.14 8.35 5.65
CA PRO A 198 9.76 9.49 4.84
C PRO A 198 9.18 10.66 5.66
N PRO A 199 9.30 11.91 5.18
CA PRO A 199 8.74 13.08 5.87
C PRO A 199 7.26 12.95 6.21
N ALA A 200 6.45 12.40 5.30
CA ALA A 200 5.02 12.20 5.50
C ALA A 200 4.71 11.25 6.67
N VAL A 201 5.45 10.14 6.76
CA VAL A 201 5.34 9.16 7.85
C VAL A 201 5.71 9.80 9.17
N ARG A 202 6.84 10.53 9.22
CA ARG A 202 7.27 11.25 10.42
C ARG A 202 6.28 12.33 10.84
N GLU A 203 5.65 13.03 9.90
CA GLU A 203 4.58 14.00 10.20
C GLU A 203 3.40 13.29 10.89
N LEU A 204 2.95 12.16 10.34
CA LEU A 204 1.81 11.42 10.87
C LEU A 204 2.11 10.79 12.24
N MET A 205 3.32 10.27 12.43
CA MET A 205 3.81 9.77 13.72
C MET A 205 3.90 10.85 14.80
N ARG A 206 3.85 12.15 14.49
CA ARG A 206 3.76 13.21 15.51
C ARG A 206 2.33 13.53 15.91
N ARG A 207 1.35 13.07 15.13
CA ARG A 207 -0.07 13.31 15.41
C ARG A 207 -0.60 12.28 16.40
N ASN A 208 -1.61 12.68 17.15
CA ASN A 208 -2.30 11.80 18.10
C ASN A 208 -3.81 11.77 17.87
N ASN A 209 -4.21 11.88 16.60
CA ASN A 209 -5.61 11.91 16.21
C ASN A 209 -6.17 10.50 16.24
N THR A 210 -7.27 10.32 16.96
CA THR A 210 -8.05 9.08 16.96
C THR A 210 -9.27 9.27 16.06
N LEU A 211 -9.44 8.38 15.09
CA LEU A 211 -10.52 8.39 14.12
C LEU A 211 -11.54 7.29 14.47
N GLY A 212 -12.82 7.60 14.29
CA GLY A 212 -13.89 6.62 14.34
C GLY A 212 -13.83 5.68 13.14
N VAL A 213 -13.79 4.38 13.39
CA VAL A 213 -13.90 3.34 12.36
C VAL A 213 -15.36 2.95 12.23
N TYR A 214 -15.88 3.06 11.01
CA TYR A 214 -17.29 2.82 10.73
C TYR A 214 -17.56 1.41 10.22
N ASP A 215 -18.78 0.93 10.43
CA ASP A 215 -19.32 -0.21 9.71
C ASP A 215 -19.39 0.10 8.20
N PRO A 216 -18.84 -0.75 7.31
CA PRO A 216 -19.00 -0.58 5.87
C PRO A 216 -20.46 -0.49 5.43
N ALA A 217 -21.36 -1.21 6.11
CA ALA A 217 -22.78 -1.32 5.74
C ALA A 217 -23.69 -0.24 6.33
N GLY A 218 -23.19 0.62 7.23
CA GLY A 218 -24.06 1.60 7.90
C GLY A 218 -23.30 2.71 8.62
N PRO A 219 -23.96 3.79 9.08
CA PRO A 219 -23.32 4.99 9.64
C PRO A 219 -22.71 4.80 11.04
N ARG A 220 -22.77 3.60 11.61
CA ARG A 220 -22.35 3.31 12.98
C ARG A 220 -20.83 3.26 13.11
N VAL A 221 -20.29 3.88 14.15
CA VAL A 221 -18.89 3.68 14.57
C VAL A 221 -18.79 2.35 15.34
N VAL A 222 -17.89 1.48 14.90
CA VAL A 222 -17.67 0.12 15.44
C VAL A 222 -16.27 -0.06 16.04
N GLY A 223 -15.39 0.94 15.90
CA GLY A 223 -14.05 0.92 16.47
C GLY A 223 -13.36 2.28 16.40
N LEU A 224 -12.09 2.30 16.81
CA LEU A 224 -11.23 3.48 16.79
C LEU A 224 -9.86 3.11 16.19
N ILE A 225 -9.24 4.05 15.49
CA ILE A 225 -7.86 3.91 15.01
C ILE A 225 -7.07 5.20 15.24
N ASN A 226 -5.84 5.07 15.73
CA ASN A 226 -4.87 6.16 15.81
C ASN A 226 -3.63 5.78 14.99
N PRO A 227 -3.58 6.16 13.69
CA PRO A 227 -2.49 5.76 12.81
C PRO A 227 -1.12 6.24 13.30
N GLY A 228 -1.05 7.43 13.91
CA GLY A 228 0.18 7.99 14.44
C GLY A 228 0.74 7.16 15.61
N ALA A 229 -0.12 6.77 16.55
CA ALA A 229 0.26 5.87 17.65
C ALA A 229 0.68 4.50 17.13
N ARG A 230 -0.12 3.91 16.23
CA ARG A 230 0.17 2.60 15.65
C ARG A 230 1.50 2.57 14.89
N MET A 231 1.82 3.64 14.13
CA MET A 231 3.12 3.78 13.46
C MET A 231 4.28 3.92 14.45
N ARG A 232 4.12 4.67 15.54
CA ARG A 232 5.16 4.78 16.58
C ARG A 232 5.46 3.43 17.21
N GLU A 233 4.42 2.67 17.55
CA GLU A 233 4.56 1.32 18.11
C GLU A 233 5.22 0.34 17.15
N THR A 234 5.01 0.49 15.84
CA THR A 234 5.45 -0.50 14.85
C THR A 234 6.79 -0.15 14.20
N LEU A 235 7.03 1.13 13.90
CA LEU A 235 8.17 1.58 13.09
C LEU A 235 9.36 2.07 13.94
N LEU A 236 9.20 2.16 15.26
CA LEU A 236 10.26 2.52 16.21
C LEU A 236 10.60 1.39 17.19
N ALA A 237 9.98 0.22 17.02
CA ALA A 237 10.22 -0.96 17.85
C ALA A 237 11.55 -1.65 17.53
#